data_AF-A0A9D8XR59-F1
#
_entry.id   AF-A0A9D8XR59-F1
#
_cell.length_a   1.000
_cell.length_b   1.000
_cell.length_c   1.000
_cell.angle_alpha   90.00
_cell.angle_beta   90.00
_cell.angle_gamma   90.00
#
_symmetry.space_group_name_H-M   'P 1'
#
loop_
_entity.id
_entity.type
_entity.pdbx_description
1 polymer ?
#
loop_
_entity_poly.entity_id
_entity_poly.type
_entity_poly.pdbx_seq_one_letter_code
_entity_poly.pdbx_strand_id
1 'polypeptide(L)'
;MNQFYTATKSIVIILSLCILSIFYSACNKSRDNDYNPAEVSHFGFDSFPKFKEYAFYIDNFGNQIYNKDSFPFQSDVDSLFPSITTLSTNDKITIDGEAWKDKGIRDWSTGGPFELVNHSEDGTYTKTYQVYVNIHQVDPDSMRSKEIAGQYPAYEGQQKLLQVGDYLHCFYINSQDNSLVHYQSGDAMQWSAAAAAKGLEGEILVASLCAYQDSFYVINKSGAMFASSDFIQWNKASQAYKVIDLHGELRGRKHLS
;
A
#
# COMPACT_ATOMS: atom_id res chain seq x y z
N MET A 1 65.23 27.75 33.10
CA MET A 1 64.37 26.83 32.31
C MET A 1 62.92 26.74 32.80
N ASN A 2 62.59 26.97 34.08
CA ASN A 2 61.21 26.80 34.57
C ASN A 2 60.21 27.92 34.22
N GLN A 3 60.62 29.17 33.95
CA GLN A 3 59.69 30.25 33.59
C GLN A 3 59.20 30.19 32.14
N PHE A 4 60.05 29.77 31.20
CA PHE A 4 59.65 29.60 29.79
C PHE A 4 58.66 28.43 29.61
N TYR A 5 58.81 27.36 30.38
CA TYR A 5 57.91 26.20 30.30
C TYR A 5 56.50 26.49 30.85
N THR A 6 56.39 27.34 31.87
CA THR A 6 55.09 27.78 32.42
C THR A 6 54.38 28.75 31.47
N ALA A 7 55.09 29.71 30.88
CA ALA A 7 54.52 30.63 29.90
C ALA A 7 54.00 29.90 28.65
N THR A 8 54.75 28.91 28.15
CA THR A 8 54.34 28.11 26.98
C THR A 8 53.12 27.25 27.28
N LYS A 9 53.02 26.66 28.48
CA LYS A 9 51.81 25.92 28.92
C LYS A 9 50.58 26.82 29.04
N SER A 10 50.72 28.02 29.61
CA SER A 10 49.60 28.96 29.74
C SER A 10 49.08 29.43 28.38
N ILE A 11 49.96 29.65 27.40
CA ILE A 11 49.56 30.04 26.03
C ILE A 11 48.82 28.90 25.32
N VAL A 12 49.29 27.65 25.46
CA VAL A 12 48.64 26.48 24.85
C VAL A 12 47.25 26.24 25.45
N ILE A 13 47.08 26.44 26.77
CA ILE A 13 45.78 26.31 27.44
C ILE A 13 44.80 27.40 26.97
N ILE A 14 45.26 28.65 26.82
CA ILE A 14 44.43 29.76 26.34
C ILE A 14 44.02 29.54 24.89
N LEU A 15 44.94 29.08 24.02
CA LEU A 15 44.61 28.74 22.63
C LEU A 15 43.59 27.60 22.56
N SER A 16 43.76 26.55 23.38
CA SER A 16 42.83 25.42 23.46
C SER A 16 41.43 25.85 23.90
N LEU A 17 41.32 26.77 24.87
CA LEU A 17 40.04 27.32 25.34
C LEU A 17 39.37 28.21 24.30
N CYS A 18 40.15 29.00 23.55
CA CYS A 18 39.63 29.82 22.45
C CYS A 18 39.07 28.95 21.32
N ILE A 19 39.78 27.88 20.93
CA ILE A 19 39.31 26.95 19.90
C ILE A 19 38.02 26.26 20.33
N LEU A 20 37.90 25.84 21.60
CA LEU A 20 36.68 25.24 22.14
C LEU A 20 35.48 26.19 22.07
N SER A 21 35.68 27.49 22.36
CA SER A 21 34.60 28.49 22.30
C SER A 21 34.06 28.77 20.89
N ILE A 22 34.92 28.65 19.86
CA ILE A 22 34.51 28.81 18.46
C ILE A 22 33.64 27.62 18.01
N PHE A 23 33.93 26.40 18.50
CA PHE A 23 33.09 25.23 18.25
C PHE A 23 31.71 25.31 18.92
N TYR A 24 31.61 25.89 20.12
CA TYR A 24 30.31 26.10 20.76
C TYR A 24 29.45 27.15 20.03
N SER A 25 30.06 28.21 19.47
CA SER A 25 29.32 29.26 18.77
C SER A 25 28.83 28.83 17.37
N ALA A 26 29.52 27.90 16.72
CA ALA A 26 29.05 27.29 15.47
C ALA A 26 27.86 26.34 15.66
N CYS A 27 27.64 25.83 16.88
CA CYS A 27 26.58 24.88 17.22
C CYS A 27 25.27 25.53 17.71
N ASN A 28 25.17 26.87 17.76
CA ASN A 28 23.96 27.54 18.24
C ASN A 28 23.30 28.48 17.23
N LYS A 29 23.53 28.26 15.93
CA LYS A 29 22.55 28.68 14.92
C LYS A 29 21.46 27.61 14.86
N SER A 30 20.61 27.54 15.88
CA SER A 30 19.25 27.06 15.65
C SER A 30 18.64 28.06 14.70
N ARG A 31 18.66 27.75 13.40
CA ARG A 31 17.68 28.34 12.50
C ARG A 31 16.36 27.88 13.10
N ASP A 32 15.62 28.80 13.71
CA ASP A 32 14.17 28.67 13.73
C ASP A 32 13.79 28.58 12.25
N ASN A 33 13.77 27.36 11.72
CA ASN A 33 13.00 27.09 10.53
C ASN A 33 11.58 27.20 11.05
N ASP A 34 11.02 28.41 10.95
CA ASP A 34 9.59 28.62 11.10
C ASP A 34 8.92 27.51 10.28
N TYR A 35 8.26 26.60 10.99
CA TYR A 35 7.62 25.46 10.37
C TYR A 35 6.50 26.00 9.49
N ASN A 36 6.77 26.07 8.19
CA ASN A 36 5.88 26.70 7.23
C ASN A 36 5.40 25.64 6.21
N PRO A 37 4.37 24.86 6.57
CA PRO A 37 3.96 23.72 5.77
C PRO A 37 3.23 24.17 4.50
N ALA A 38 3.65 23.65 3.36
CA ALA A 38 2.93 23.73 2.10
C ALA A 38 1.98 22.52 1.91
N GLU A 39 1.61 21.83 2.99
CA GLU A 39 0.89 20.55 2.90
C GLU A 39 -0.62 20.73 2.74
N VAL A 40 -1.24 19.77 2.04
CA VAL A 40 -2.70 19.63 1.98
C VAL A 40 -3.15 18.73 3.14
N SER A 41 -4.18 19.17 3.86
CA SER A 41 -4.78 18.43 4.98
C SER A 41 -6.14 17.83 4.63
N HIS A 42 -6.83 18.39 3.64
CA HIS A 42 -8.09 17.86 3.12
C HIS A 42 -8.20 18.06 1.61
N PHE A 43 -8.75 17.06 0.94
CA PHE A 43 -9.19 17.11 -0.43
C PHE A 43 -10.53 16.35 -0.53
N GLY A 44 -11.45 16.87 -1.33
CA GLY A 44 -12.75 16.25 -1.59
C GLY A 44 -13.49 17.02 -2.68
N PHE A 45 -14.78 16.73 -2.85
CA PHE A 45 -15.64 17.47 -3.76
C PHE A 45 -16.88 17.96 -3.03
N ASP A 46 -17.18 19.24 -3.19
CA ASP A 46 -18.39 19.88 -2.63
C ASP A 46 -19.56 19.91 -3.63
N SER A 47 -19.32 19.49 -4.87
CA SER A 47 -20.36 19.34 -5.91
C SER A 47 -21.26 18.15 -5.65
N PHE A 48 -22.57 18.42 -5.58
CA PHE A 48 -23.64 17.44 -5.37
C PHE A 48 -23.49 16.55 -4.11
N PRO A 49 -24.58 16.21 -3.40
CA PRO A 49 -24.49 15.41 -2.18
C PRO A 49 -23.75 14.07 -2.36
N LYS A 50 -23.86 13.44 -3.54
CA LYS A 50 -23.29 12.11 -3.83
C LYS A 50 -21.76 12.07 -3.78
N PHE A 51 -21.06 13.11 -4.21
CA PHE A 51 -19.58 13.10 -4.22
C PHE A 51 -18.95 13.46 -2.87
N LYS A 52 -19.71 14.09 -1.97
CA LYS A 52 -19.25 14.44 -0.61
C LYS A 52 -18.96 13.23 0.27
N GLU A 53 -19.57 12.08 -0.05
CA GLU A 53 -19.42 10.84 0.73
C GLU A 53 -18.11 10.11 0.43
N TYR A 54 -17.43 10.43 -0.67
CA TYR A 54 -16.20 9.77 -1.07
C TYR A 54 -14.99 10.43 -0.39
N ALA A 55 -14.35 9.67 0.49
CA ALA A 55 -13.13 10.11 1.16
C ALA A 55 -11.91 10.03 0.24
N PHE A 56 -11.04 11.03 0.33
CA PHE A 56 -9.72 11.02 -0.31
C PHE A 56 -8.64 10.68 0.69
N TYR A 57 -7.64 9.93 0.22
CA TYR A 57 -6.37 9.72 0.91
C TYR A 57 -5.35 10.73 0.39
N ILE A 58 -4.58 11.31 1.31
CA ILE A 58 -3.52 12.27 1.02
C ILE A 58 -2.21 11.65 1.50
N ASP A 59 -1.35 11.31 0.56
CA ASP A 59 0.02 10.90 0.82
C ASP A 59 0.93 12.13 0.78
N ASN A 60 1.22 12.67 1.96
CA ASN A 60 2.15 13.80 2.12
C ASN A 60 3.62 13.43 1.89
N PHE A 61 3.99 12.15 1.89
CA PHE A 61 5.38 11.72 1.63
C PHE A 61 5.59 11.41 0.15
N GLY A 62 4.63 10.71 -0.47
CA GLY A 62 4.63 10.38 -1.90
C GLY A 62 4.07 11.47 -2.80
N ASN A 63 3.50 12.54 -2.23
CA ASN A 63 2.87 13.66 -2.95
C ASN A 63 1.74 13.21 -3.88
N GLN A 64 0.86 12.36 -3.39
CA GLN A 64 -0.29 11.85 -4.13
C GLN A 64 -1.58 12.10 -3.38
N ILE A 65 -2.64 12.40 -4.10
CA ILE A 65 -4.00 12.49 -3.55
C ILE A 65 -4.87 11.60 -4.41
N TYR A 66 -5.67 10.73 -3.79
CA TYR A 66 -6.58 9.85 -4.54
C TYR A 66 -7.78 9.46 -3.70
N ASN A 67 -8.92 9.22 -4.35
CA ASN A 67 -10.09 8.68 -3.68
C ASN A 67 -9.81 7.29 -3.12
N LYS A 68 -10.23 7.07 -1.87
CA LYS A 68 -10.06 5.79 -1.18
C LYS A 68 -10.79 4.66 -1.90
N ASP A 69 -11.96 4.98 -2.43
CA ASP A 69 -12.77 4.13 -3.29
C ASP A 69 -13.10 4.85 -4.60
N SER A 70 -13.13 4.09 -5.70
CA SER A 70 -13.40 4.63 -7.04
C SER A 70 -14.84 5.14 -7.15
N PHE A 71 -15.07 6.18 -7.95
CA PHE A 71 -16.42 6.59 -8.28
C PHE A 71 -17.13 5.51 -9.13
N PRO A 72 -18.47 5.42 -9.07
CA PRO A 72 -19.24 4.50 -9.89
C PRO A 72 -18.94 4.65 -11.38
N PHE A 73 -19.10 3.56 -12.13
CA PHE A 73 -18.99 3.58 -13.58
C PHE A 73 -19.87 4.69 -14.18
N GLN A 74 -19.36 5.42 -15.17
CA GLN A 74 -20.03 6.58 -15.80
C GLN A 74 -20.41 7.71 -14.83
N SER A 75 -19.63 7.93 -13.76
CA SER A 75 -19.82 9.13 -12.94
C SER A 75 -19.46 10.38 -13.73
N ASP A 76 -20.38 11.35 -13.74
CA ASP A 76 -20.17 12.67 -14.33
C ASP A 76 -19.20 13.47 -13.44
N VAL A 77 -17.92 13.46 -13.81
CA VAL A 77 -16.86 14.19 -13.12
C VAL A 77 -16.38 15.42 -13.89
N ASP A 78 -17.05 15.75 -14.99
CA ASP A 78 -16.74 16.86 -15.89
C ASP A 78 -17.05 18.24 -15.29
N SER A 79 -17.83 18.25 -14.19
CA SER A 79 -18.27 19.47 -13.53
C SER A 79 -18.25 19.31 -12.01
N LEU A 80 -17.05 19.15 -11.44
CA LEU A 80 -16.86 19.06 -9.98
C LEU A 80 -16.09 20.25 -9.40
N PHE A 81 -16.51 20.63 -8.20
CA PHE A 81 -15.95 21.68 -7.36
C PHE A 81 -15.10 21.02 -6.28
N PRO A 82 -13.76 21.07 -6.37
CA PRO A 82 -12.90 20.50 -5.34
C PRO A 82 -13.04 21.30 -4.04
N SER A 83 -12.91 20.60 -2.92
CA SER A 83 -12.86 21.18 -1.58
C SER A 83 -11.48 20.88 -1.02
N ILE A 84 -10.67 21.92 -0.82
CA ILE A 84 -9.26 21.78 -0.46
C ILE A 84 -9.01 22.58 0.81
N THR A 85 -8.37 21.94 1.80
CA THR A 85 -7.84 22.61 2.99
C THR A 85 -6.34 22.36 3.05
N THR A 86 -5.57 23.42 3.26
CA THR A 86 -4.12 23.40 3.40
C THR A 86 -3.70 23.74 4.82
N LEU A 87 -2.46 23.39 5.16
CA LEU A 87 -1.81 23.87 6.38
C LEU A 87 -1.16 25.24 6.20
N SER A 88 -0.92 25.67 4.96
CA SER A 88 -0.52 27.05 4.64
C SER A 88 -1.72 27.99 4.77
N THR A 89 -1.45 29.24 5.16
CA THR A 89 -2.45 30.28 5.44
C THR A 89 -2.56 31.33 4.35
N ASN A 90 -1.73 31.25 3.29
CA ASN A 90 -1.67 32.26 2.24
C ASN A 90 -2.59 31.99 1.04
N ASP A 91 -3.36 30.89 1.06
CA ASP A 91 -4.31 30.46 0.03
C ASP A 91 -3.73 30.47 -1.40
N LYS A 92 -2.41 30.28 -1.55
CA LYS A 92 -1.74 30.19 -2.84
C LYS A 92 -1.75 28.74 -3.33
N ILE A 93 -2.90 28.32 -3.84
CA ILE A 93 -3.09 26.99 -4.42
C ILE A 93 -3.31 27.15 -5.92
N THR A 94 -2.71 26.27 -6.73
CA THR A 94 -3.03 26.13 -8.15
C THR A 94 -3.37 24.69 -8.49
N ILE A 95 -4.26 24.50 -9.47
CA ILE A 95 -4.56 23.19 -10.07
C ILE A 95 -4.26 23.31 -11.56
N ASP A 96 -3.36 22.48 -12.08
CA ASP A 96 -2.83 22.54 -13.46
C ASP A 96 -2.35 23.95 -13.87
N GLY A 97 -1.70 24.63 -12.93
CA GLY A 97 -1.19 25.99 -13.12
C GLY A 97 -2.25 27.10 -13.01
N GLU A 98 -3.53 26.77 -12.87
CA GLU A 98 -4.59 27.75 -12.67
C GLU A 98 -4.83 28.02 -11.19
N ALA A 99 -4.89 29.30 -10.79
CA ALA A 99 -5.09 29.68 -9.40
C ALA A 99 -6.46 29.22 -8.87
N TRP A 100 -6.45 28.50 -7.75
CA TRP A 100 -7.64 28.10 -7.00
C TRP A 100 -8.14 29.26 -6.12
N LYS A 101 -8.46 30.40 -6.74
CA LYS A 101 -8.95 31.60 -6.02
C LYS A 101 -10.48 31.68 -5.97
N ASP A 102 -11.17 31.15 -6.99
CA ASP A 102 -12.62 31.33 -7.14
C ASP A 102 -13.42 30.07 -6.82
N LYS A 103 -12.73 29.04 -6.32
CA LYS A 103 -13.27 27.71 -6.13
C LYS A 103 -14.11 27.25 -7.34
N GLY A 104 -13.53 27.21 -8.53
CA GLY A 104 -14.29 26.94 -9.76
C GLY A 104 -14.77 25.48 -9.89
N ILE A 105 -15.80 25.29 -10.72
CA ILE A 105 -16.12 23.97 -11.30
C ILE A 105 -15.03 23.62 -12.32
N ARG A 106 -14.54 22.38 -12.30
CA ARG A 106 -13.53 21.85 -13.24
C ARG A 106 -13.95 20.49 -13.76
N ASP A 107 -13.45 20.17 -14.95
CA ASP A 107 -13.50 18.85 -15.56
C ASP A 107 -12.39 17.94 -15.00
N TRP A 108 -12.80 16.85 -14.35
CA TRP A 108 -11.93 15.82 -13.78
C TRP A 108 -11.93 14.51 -14.58
N SER A 109 -12.53 14.51 -15.78
CA SER A 109 -12.72 13.32 -16.62
C SER A 109 -11.48 12.92 -17.41
N THR A 110 -10.52 13.83 -17.60
CA THR A 110 -9.26 13.54 -18.27
C THR A 110 -8.45 12.61 -17.37
N GLY A 111 -8.33 11.33 -17.75
CA GLY A 111 -7.76 10.24 -16.94
C GLY A 111 -6.27 10.33 -16.58
N GLY A 112 -5.69 11.53 -16.52
CA GLY A 112 -4.37 11.80 -15.97
C GLY A 112 -4.45 12.36 -14.55
N PRO A 113 -3.33 12.39 -13.82
CA PRO A 113 -3.29 13.11 -12.56
C PRO A 113 -3.37 14.63 -12.81
N PHE A 114 -4.16 15.31 -12.00
CA PHE A 114 -4.19 16.77 -11.94
C PHE A 114 -3.07 17.26 -11.03
N GLU A 115 -2.36 18.31 -11.43
CA GLU A 115 -1.26 18.87 -10.67
C GLU A 115 -1.79 19.91 -9.68
N LEU A 116 -1.84 19.55 -8.39
CA LEU A 116 -2.20 20.49 -7.32
C LEU A 116 -0.92 21.02 -6.66
N VAL A 117 -0.69 22.33 -6.75
CA VAL A 117 0.47 22.99 -6.14
C VAL A 117 0.00 23.88 -5.01
N ASN A 118 0.61 23.74 -3.84
CA ASN A 118 0.40 24.64 -2.71
C ASN A 118 1.73 25.29 -2.29
N HIS A 119 1.67 26.56 -1.92
CA HIS A 119 2.83 27.30 -1.41
C HIS A 119 2.72 27.50 0.11
N SER A 120 3.86 27.43 0.81
CA SER A 120 3.97 27.80 2.22
C SER A 120 3.66 29.30 2.41
N GLU A 121 3.28 29.71 3.62
CA GLU A 121 2.87 31.08 3.94
C GLU A 121 3.87 32.15 3.46
N ASP A 122 5.17 31.91 3.66
CA ASP A 122 6.27 32.78 3.26
C ASP A 122 6.61 32.71 1.75
N GLY A 123 6.01 31.74 1.04
CA GLY A 123 6.27 31.45 -0.37
C GLY A 123 7.60 30.77 -0.65
N THR A 124 8.37 30.40 0.38
CA THR A 124 9.71 29.79 0.23
C THR A 124 9.62 28.32 -0.19
N TYR A 125 8.63 27.60 0.33
CA TYR A 125 8.42 26.19 0.06
C TYR A 125 7.18 25.99 -0.80
N THR A 126 7.27 25.02 -1.71
CA THR A 126 6.17 24.65 -2.60
C THR A 126 6.07 23.13 -2.58
N LYS A 127 4.84 22.62 -2.53
CA LYS A 127 4.55 21.19 -2.58
C LYS A 127 3.56 20.92 -3.69
N THR A 128 3.93 19.99 -4.56
CA THR A 128 3.15 19.61 -5.75
C THR A 128 2.63 18.19 -5.56
N TYR A 129 1.33 18.01 -5.67
CA TYR A 129 0.63 16.74 -5.56
C TYR A 129 0.09 16.30 -6.91
N GLN A 130 0.17 14.99 -7.17
CA GLN A 130 -0.53 14.35 -8.28
C GLN A 130 -1.89 13.85 -7.76
N VAL A 131 -2.98 14.45 -8.25
CA VAL A 131 -4.35 14.15 -7.82
C VAL A 131 -5.01 13.19 -8.80
N TYR A 132 -5.40 12.02 -8.32
CA TYR A 132 -6.08 10.99 -9.09
C TYR A 132 -7.56 10.89 -8.69
N VAL A 133 -8.44 11.11 -9.66
CA VAL A 133 -9.88 10.91 -9.50
C VAL A 133 -10.27 9.60 -10.18
N ASN A 134 -10.26 8.51 -9.42
CA ASN A 134 -10.48 7.18 -9.98
C ASN A 134 -11.97 6.90 -10.18
N ILE A 135 -12.32 6.36 -11.34
CA ILE A 135 -13.68 5.93 -11.69
C ILE A 135 -13.60 4.46 -12.08
N HIS A 136 -14.58 3.67 -11.68
CA HIS A 136 -14.72 2.30 -12.17
C HIS A 136 -14.81 2.30 -13.70
N GLN A 137 -13.98 1.46 -14.33
CA GLN A 137 -13.90 1.36 -15.80
C GLN A 137 -14.80 0.27 -16.38
N VAL A 138 -15.37 -0.58 -15.52
CA VAL A 138 -16.23 -1.69 -15.90
C VAL A 138 -17.60 -1.44 -15.32
N ASP A 139 -18.62 -1.58 -16.17
CA ASP A 139 -20.01 -1.60 -15.73
C ASP A 139 -20.23 -2.83 -14.83
N PRO A 140 -20.55 -2.65 -13.54
CA PRO A 140 -20.79 -3.78 -12.65
C PRO A 140 -21.92 -4.70 -13.15
N ASP A 141 -22.91 -4.15 -13.86
CA ASP A 141 -24.05 -4.91 -14.39
C ASP A 141 -23.68 -5.70 -15.67
N SER A 142 -22.55 -5.35 -16.30
CA SER A 142 -21.99 -6.13 -17.41
C SER A 142 -21.29 -7.41 -16.94
N MET A 143 -20.91 -7.51 -15.66
CA MET A 143 -20.30 -8.71 -15.09
C MET A 143 -21.34 -9.82 -14.93
N ARG A 144 -21.42 -10.69 -15.92
CA ARG A 144 -22.30 -11.86 -15.87
C ARG A 144 -21.55 -13.05 -15.27
N SER A 145 -21.98 -13.46 -14.07
CA SER A 145 -21.60 -14.77 -13.54
C SER A 145 -22.39 -15.85 -14.26
N LYS A 146 -21.70 -16.78 -14.91
CA LYS A 146 -22.31 -17.99 -15.47
C LYS A 146 -21.91 -19.15 -14.58
N GLU A 147 -22.91 -19.85 -14.04
CA GLU A 147 -22.66 -21.13 -13.41
C GLU A 147 -22.11 -22.10 -14.46
N ILE A 148 -20.90 -22.59 -14.21
CA ILE A 148 -20.30 -23.63 -15.03
C ILE A 148 -20.74 -24.96 -14.40
N ALA A 149 -21.70 -25.62 -15.06
CA ALA A 149 -22.12 -26.98 -14.71
C ALA A 149 -21.03 -27.99 -15.11
N GLY A 150 -19.88 -27.93 -14.44
CA GLY A 150 -18.80 -28.90 -14.51
C GLY A 150 -18.94 -29.96 -13.41
N GLN A 151 -18.23 -31.07 -13.56
CA GLN A 151 -18.04 -32.04 -12.47
C GLN A 151 -17.09 -31.41 -11.43
N TYR A 152 -17.56 -30.42 -10.69
CA TYR A 152 -16.80 -29.87 -9.57
C TYR A 152 -16.60 -30.99 -8.55
N PRO A 153 -15.39 -31.18 -7.99
CA PRO A 153 -15.14 -32.25 -7.03
C PRO A 153 -16.15 -32.16 -5.87
N ALA A 154 -16.99 -33.18 -5.73
CA ALA A 154 -18.02 -33.24 -4.71
C ALA A 154 -17.39 -33.56 -3.35
N TYR A 155 -16.86 -32.51 -2.70
CA TYR A 155 -16.33 -32.59 -1.35
C TYR A 155 -17.05 -31.60 -0.44
N GLU A 156 -17.56 -32.12 0.67
CA GLU A 156 -18.10 -31.31 1.76
C GLU A 156 -16.97 -31.00 2.74
N GLY A 157 -16.75 -29.72 3.03
CA GLY A 157 -15.74 -29.29 3.99
C GLY A 157 -15.06 -27.99 3.64
N GLN A 158 -13.95 -27.72 4.33
CA GLN A 158 -13.13 -26.55 4.06
C GLN A 158 -12.42 -26.73 2.71
N GLN A 159 -12.48 -25.69 1.88
CA GLN A 159 -11.86 -25.68 0.55
C GLN A 159 -11.19 -24.34 0.26
N LYS A 160 -10.22 -24.36 -0.66
CA LYS A 160 -9.63 -23.14 -1.23
C LYS A 160 -9.30 -23.34 -2.70
N LEU A 161 -9.64 -22.34 -3.51
CA LEU A 161 -9.27 -22.27 -4.91
C LEU A 161 -8.10 -21.30 -5.08
N LEU A 162 -7.08 -21.69 -5.84
CA LEU A 162 -5.95 -20.86 -6.24
C LEU A 162 -5.80 -20.92 -7.77
N GLN A 163 -5.52 -19.79 -8.41
CA GLN A 163 -5.09 -19.76 -9.80
C GLN A 163 -3.57 -19.63 -9.85
N VAL A 164 -2.91 -20.56 -10.54
CA VAL A 164 -1.46 -20.56 -10.74
C VAL A 164 -1.19 -20.80 -12.22
N GLY A 165 -0.60 -19.79 -12.87
CA GLY A 165 -0.49 -19.78 -14.33
C GLY A 165 -1.87 -19.91 -14.98
N ASP A 166 -1.99 -20.83 -15.93
CA ASP A 166 -3.22 -21.09 -16.68
C ASP A 166 -4.15 -22.12 -16.01
N TYR A 167 -3.78 -22.65 -14.84
CA TYR A 167 -4.54 -23.68 -14.14
C TYR A 167 -5.20 -23.16 -12.86
N LEU A 168 -6.41 -23.65 -12.62
CA LEU A 168 -7.12 -23.55 -11.37
C LEU A 168 -6.78 -24.78 -10.52
N HIS A 169 -6.39 -24.55 -9.27
CA HIS A 169 -6.05 -25.57 -8.29
C HIS A 169 -7.04 -25.47 -7.13
N CYS A 170 -7.85 -26.51 -6.95
CA CYS A 170 -8.79 -26.58 -5.84
C CYS A 170 -8.31 -27.57 -4.78
N PHE A 171 -8.33 -27.14 -3.53
CA PHE A 171 -7.84 -27.87 -2.38
C PHE A 171 -8.97 -28.11 -1.40
N TYR A 172 -9.02 -29.31 -0.84
CA TYR A 172 -10.04 -29.72 0.13
C TYR A 172 -9.39 -30.46 1.29
N ILE A 173 -9.93 -30.31 2.48
CA ILE A 173 -9.60 -31.19 3.60
C ILE A 173 -10.58 -32.35 3.61
N ASN A 174 -10.06 -33.58 3.49
CA ASN A 174 -10.87 -34.79 3.63
C ASN A 174 -11.31 -34.92 5.10
N SER A 175 -12.62 -35.00 5.34
CA SER A 175 -13.20 -35.09 6.69
C SER A 175 -12.89 -36.40 7.42
N GLN A 176 -12.49 -37.45 6.70
CA GLN A 176 -12.23 -38.77 7.28
C GLN A 176 -10.81 -38.91 7.86
N ASP A 177 -9.81 -38.41 7.14
CA ASP A 177 -8.39 -38.59 7.48
C ASP A 177 -7.60 -37.28 7.60
N ASN A 178 -8.29 -36.13 7.44
CA ASN A 178 -7.71 -34.80 7.49
C ASN A 178 -6.58 -34.56 6.46
N SER A 179 -6.54 -35.37 5.39
CA SER A 179 -5.60 -35.18 4.29
C SER A 179 -6.00 -34.01 3.40
N LEU A 180 -5.00 -33.34 2.83
CA LEU A 180 -5.21 -32.30 1.82
C LEU A 180 -5.32 -32.97 0.45
N VAL A 181 -6.52 -32.89 -0.14
CA VAL A 181 -6.81 -33.37 -1.49
C VAL A 181 -6.71 -32.21 -2.46
N HIS A 182 -6.12 -32.45 -3.63
CA HIS A 182 -5.87 -31.45 -4.66
C HIS A 182 -6.48 -31.89 -6.00
N TYR A 183 -7.22 -31.00 -6.62
CA TYR A 183 -7.75 -31.11 -7.98
C TYR A 183 -7.25 -29.94 -8.82
N GLN A 184 -7.08 -30.16 -10.13
CA GLN A 184 -6.74 -29.10 -11.07
C GLN A 184 -7.67 -29.09 -12.27
N SER A 185 -7.83 -27.91 -12.86
CA SER A 185 -8.60 -27.69 -14.08
C SER A 185 -8.00 -26.53 -14.88
N GLY A 186 -7.93 -26.68 -16.21
CA GLY A 186 -7.53 -25.58 -17.11
C GLY A 186 -8.71 -24.78 -17.66
N ASP A 187 -9.94 -25.28 -17.52
CA ASP A 187 -11.15 -24.73 -18.15
C ASP A 187 -12.32 -24.51 -17.17
N ALA A 188 -12.11 -24.82 -15.89
CA ALA A 188 -13.11 -24.86 -14.83
C ALA A 188 -14.28 -25.85 -15.05
N MET A 189 -14.27 -26.63 -16.14
CA MET A 189 -15.31 -27.58 -16.51
C MET A 189 -14.92 -29.02 -16.15
N GLN A 190 -13.69 -29.39 -16.49
CA GLN A 190 -13.14 -30.73 -16.25
C GLN A 190 -12.08 -30.67 -15.15
N TRP A 191 -12.30 -31.45 -14.10
CA TRP A 191 -11.41 -31.51 -12.95
C TRP A 191 -10.72 -32.87 -12.89
N SER A 192 -9.39 -32.85 -12.81
CA SER A 192 -8.59 -34.06 -12.61
C SER A 192 -8.03 -34.08 -11.20
N ALA A 193 -8.17 -35.20 -10.50
CA ALA A 193 -7.49 -35.42 -9.22
C ALA A 193 -5.98 -35.38 -9.43
N ALA A 194 -5.28 -34.59 -8.62
CA ALA A 194 -3.83 -34.58 -8.57
C ALA A 194 -3.33 -35.64 -7.57
N ALA A 195 -2.02 -35.82 -7.49
CA ALA A 195 -1.42 -36.69 -6.50
C ALA A 195 -1.70 -36.16 -5.08
N ALA A 196 -1.96 -37.06 -4.13
CA ALA A 196 -2.21 -36.70 -2.75
C ALA A 196 -1.01 -35.97 -2.13
N ALA A 197 -1.29 -34.92 -1.36
CA ALA A 197 -0.27 -34.17 -0.64
C ALA A 197 0.40 -35.04 0.43
N LYS A 198 1.72 -34.90 0.57
CA LYS A 198 2.58 -35.63 1.51
C LYS A 198 3.43 -34.66 2.32
N GLY A 199 3.84 -35.08 3.53
CA GLY A 199 4.71 -34.28 4.41
C GLY A 199 4.01 -33.19 5.22
N LEU A 200 2.68 -33.14 5.15
CA LEU A 200 1.84 -32.31 6.00
C LEU A 200 1.56 -33.04 7.34
N GLU A 201 1.65 -32.31 8.44
CA GLU A 201 1.41 -32.84 9.79
C GLU A 201 0.39 -31.97 10.55
N GLY A 202 -0.48 -32.62 11.33
CA GLY A 202 -1.50 -31.96 12.15
C GLY A 202 -2.69 -31.44 11.34
N GLU A 203 -3.51 -30.61 11.98
CA GLU A 203 -4.75 -30.11 11.37
C GLU A 203 -4.49 -28.92 10.44
N ILE A 204 -4.50 -29.16 9.14
CA ILE A 204 -4.19 -28.18 8.10
C ILE A 204 -5.31 -27.14 7.96
N LEU A 205 -4.92 -25.86 7.94
CA LEU A 205 -5.82 -24.74 7.69
C LEU A 205 -5.78 -24.41 6.19
N VAL A 206 -6.61 -25.07 5.39
CA VAL A 206 -6.64 -24.88 3.92
C VAL A 206 -6.90 -23.42 3.51
N ALA A 207 -7.65 -22.66 4.33
CA ALA A 207 -7.89 -21.23 4.12
C ALA A 207 -6.59 -20.39 4.09
N SER A 208 -5.52 -20.84 4.75
CA SER A 208 -4.22 -20.16 4.78
C SER A 208 -3.36 -20.43 3.54
N LEU A 209 -3.74 -21.39 2.69
CA LEU A 209 -2.94 -21.80 1.54
C LEU A 209 -2.71 -20.61 0.60
N CYS A 210 -1.48 -20.22 0.35
CA CYS A 210 -1.16 -19.08 -0.50
C CYS A 210 0.06 -19.35 -1.37
N ALA A 211 0.13 -18.64 -2.50
CA ALA A 211 1.31 -18.60 -3.34
C ALA A 211 2.13 -17.35 -3.02
N TYR A 212 3.44 -17.50 -2.93
CA TYR A 212 4.39 -16.39 -2.84
C TYR A 212 5.62 -16.75 -3.66
N GLN A 213 5.94 -15.92 -4.66
CA GLN A 213 6.96 -16.22 -5.67
C GLN A 213 6.67 -17.59 -6.32
N ASP A 214 7.68 -18.45 -6.40
CA ASP A 214 7.60 -19.80 -7.00
C ASP A 214 7.31 -20.89 -5.94
N SER A 215 6.71 -20.51 -4.80
CA SER A 215 6.45 -21.43 -3.69
C SER A 215 5.05 -21.25 -3.11
N PHE A 216 4.55 -22.35 -2.54
CA PHE A 216 3.24 -22.44 -1.92
C PHE A 216 3.39 -22.69 -0.43
N TYR A 217 2.57 -22.03 0.37
CA TYR A 217 2.65 -22.09 1.82
C TYR A 217 1.30 -22.43 2.42
N VAL A 218 1.30 -23.23 3.47
CA VAL A 218 0.11 -23.53 4.28
C VAL A 218 0.51 -23.68 5.74
N ILE A 219 -0.40 -23.36 6.66
CA ILE A 219 -0.20 -23.58 8.09
C ILE A 219 -1.15 -24.63 8.64
N ASN A 220 -0.77 -25.22 9.77
CA ASN A 220 -1.67 -26.03 10.59
C ASN A 220 -2.16 -25.25 11.82
N LYS A 221 -3.17 -25.77 12.54
CA LYS A 221 -3.70 -25.14 13.77
C LYS A 221 -2.68 -24.97 14.89
N SER A 222 -1.64 -25.81 14.92
CA SER A 222 -0.52 -25.67 15.86
C SER A 222 0.40 -24.50 15.50
N GLY A 223 0.23 -23.91 14.31
CA GLY A 223 0.95 -22.79 13.76
C GLY A 223 2.31 -23.14 13.17
N ALA A 224 2.52 -24.40 12.80
CA ALA A 224 3.62 -24.82 11.93
C ALA A 224 3.28 -24.50 10.48
N MET A 225 4.25 -23.97 9.77
CA MET A 225 4.19 -23.61 8.36
C MET A 225 4.87 -24.70 7.52
N PHE A 226 4.28 -24.99 6.38
CA PHE A 226 4.79 -25.93 5.39
C PHE A 226 4.91 -25.21 4.05
N ALA A 227 5.94 -25.59 3.29
CA ALA A 227 6.22 -25.06 1.97
C ALA A 227 6.26 -26.19 0.94
N SER A 228 5.79 -25.91 -0.27
CA SER A 228 5.83 -26.81 -1.42
C SER A 228 6.11 -26.04 -2.71
N SER A 229 6.74 -26.70 -3.68
CA SER A 229 6.93 -26.17 -5.04
C SER A 229 5.97 -26.79 -6.06
N ASP A 230 5.23 -27.83 -5.68
CA ASP A 230 4.46 -28.68 -6.62
C ASP A 230 3.07 -29.10 -6.10
N PHE A 231 2.68 -28.63 -4.90
CA PHE A 231 1.47 -29.03 -4.16
C PHE A 231 1.43 -30.47 -3.66
N ILE A 232 2.40 -31.31 -4.02
CA ILE A 232 2.44 -32.73 -3.70
C ILE A 232 3.37 -32.96 -2.52
N GLN A 233 4.59 -32.45 -2.56
CA GLN A 233 5.57 -32.60 -1.49
C GLN A 233 5.63 -31.33 -0.65
N TRP A 234 5.24 -31.46 0.61
CA TRP A 234 5.29 -30.39 1.59
C TRP A 234 6.41 -30.65 2.58
N ASN A 235 7.20 -29.61 2.84
CA ASN A 235 8.26 -29.65 3.83
C ASN A 235 7.96 -28.62 4.91
N LYS A 236 8.15 -28.99 6.17
CA LYS A 236 8.03 -28.05 7.29
C LYS A 236 9.06 -26.93 7.13
N ALA A 237 8.58 -25.69 7.08
CA ALA A 237 9.44 -24.53 6.96
C ALA A 237 10.10 -24.21 8.30
N SER A 238 11.34 -23.73 8.26
CA SER A 238 12.01 -23.19 9.44
C SER A 238 11.31 -21.89 9.86
N GLN A 239 10.90 -21.79 11.12
CA GLN A 239 10.21 -20.62 11.65
C GLN A 239 10.68 -20.32 13.08
N ALA A 240 10.89 -19.02 13.36
CA ALA A 240 11.24 -18.55 14.71
C ALA A 240 10.00 -18.39 15.61
N TYR A 241 8.83 -18.20 15.00
CA TYR A 241 7.58 -17.91 15.70
C TYR A 241 6.46 -18.83 15.22
N LYS A 242 5.43 -18.97 16.06
CA LYS A 242 4.17 -19.61 15.67
C LYS A 242 3.44 -18.70 14.68
N VAL A 243 3.05 -19.24 13.54
CA VAL A 243 2.26 -18.52 12.53
C VAL A 243 0.77 -18.77 12.79
N ILE A 244 -0.02 -17.71 12.89
CA ILE A 244 -1.47 -17.80 13.15
C ILE A 244 -2.31 -17.63 11.89
N ASP A 245 -1.78 -16.92 10.89
CA ASP A 245 -2.45 -16.72 9.61
C ASP A 245 -1.44 -16.39 8.50
N LEU A 246 -1.84 -16.63 7.25
CA LEU A 246 -1.10 -16.29 6.03
C LEU A 246 -2.05 -15.65 5.01
N HIS A 247 -1.80 -14.38 4.67
CA HIS A 247 -2.65 -13.61 3.76
C HIS A 247 -2.12 -13.52 2.31
N GLY A 248 -0.96 -14.13 2.02
CA GLY A 248 -0.34 -14.15 0.69
C GLY A 248 0.60 -12.97 0.41
N GLU A 249 0.82 -12.69 -0.87
CA GLU A 249 1.74 -11.65 -1.33
C GLU A 249 1.09 -10.26 -1.28
N LEU A 250 1.69 -9.32 -0.53
CA LEU A 250 1.35 -7.92 -0.63
C LEU A 250 2.00 -7.34 -1.90
N ARG A 251 1.34 -7.53 -3.05
CA ARG A 251 1.71 -6.80 -4.26
C ARG A 251 1.31 -5.34 -4.06
N GLY A 252 2.29 -4.44 -4.10
CA GLY A 252 2.02 -3.00 -4.12
C GLY A 252 0.96 -2.69 -5.18
N ARG A 253 0.08 -1.71 -4.90
CA ARG A 253 -1.01 -1.32 -5.83
C ARG A 253 -0.40 -1.12 -7.22
N LYS A 254 -0.77 -1.97 -8.19
CA LYS A 254 -0.56 -1.63 -9.59
C LYS A 254 -1.40 -0.40 -9.84
N HIS A 255 -0.76 0.75 -10.03
CA HIS A 255 -1.44 1.90 -10.59
C HIS A 255 -2.04 1.43 -11.92
N LEU A 256 -3.36 1.44 -12.00
CA LEU A 256 -4.06 1.21 -13.26
C LEU A 256 -3.72 2.44 -14.11
N SER A 257 -2.77 2.26 -15.03
CA SER A 257 -2.52 3.20 -16.13
C SER A 257 -3.63 3.11 -17.16
#